data_AF-A0A527Z0X3-F1
#
_entry.id   AF-A0A527Z0X3-F1
#
_cell.length_a   1.000
_cell.length_b   1.000
_cell.length_c   1.000
_cell.angle_alpha   90.00
_cell.angle_beta   90.00
_cell.angle_gamma   90.00
#
_symmetry.space_group_name_H-M   'P 1'
#
loop_
_entity.id
_entity.type
_entity.pdbx_description
1 polymer ?
#
loop_
_entity_poly.entity_id
_entity_poly.type
_entity_poly.pdbx_seq_one_letter_code
_entity_poly.pdbx_strand_id
1 'polypeptide(L)'
;IADDSDPVKRERDLDFPAFHKGDVIAETFDTGIPPVVTGFLFNTRLQKFSNPVVRRALGMLYDFEWANKNLFGGKYMRTMSYWQNSELSALGHPADDREKALLAPYPGRVPADVMDGTWRPPVTDGSGQDRKVLKAAFDILKGAGYTLQDGAMLDP
;
A
#
# COMPACT_ATOMS: atom_id res chain seq x y z
N ILE A 1 -19.88 21.10 -3.11
CA ILE A 1 -18.69 20.95 -3.98
C ILE A 1 -18.60 19.47 -4.26
N ALA A 2 -18.70 19.04 -5.52
CA ALA A 2 -18.50 17.64 -5.84
C ALA A 2 -17.03 17.32 -5.51
N ASP A 3 -16.82 16.54 -4.45
CA ASP A 3 -15.52 15.96 -4.14
C ASP A 3 -15.24 14.90 -5.23
N ASP A 4 -14.52 15.30 -6.27
CA ASP A 4 -14.06 14.38 -7.30
C ASP A 4 -12.65 13.92 -6.95
N SER A 5 -12.61 12.87 -6.12
CA SER A 5 -11.38 12.27 -5.60
C SER A 5 -10.71 11.31 -6.58
N ASP A 6 -11.34 11.01 -7.72
CA ASP A 6 -10.75 10.23 -8.80
C ASP A 6 -9.94 11.17 -9.73
N PRO A 7 -8.60 11.07 -9.75
CA PRO A 7 -7.77 11.99 -10.50
C PRO A 7 -7.84 11.78 -12.02
N VAL A 8 -8.24 10.60 -12.49
CA VAL A 8 -8.44 10.32 -13.92
C VAL A 8 -9.74 10.97 -14.38
N LYS A 9 -10.80 10.79 -13.60
CA LYS A 9 -12.09 11.44 -13.86
C LYS A 9 -11.99 12.97 -13.82
N ARG A 10 -11.30 13.51 -12.81
CA ARG A 10 -11.10 14.96 -12.66
C ARG A 10 -10.42 15.59 -13.87
N GLU A 11 -9.37 14.99 -14.42
CA GLU A 11 -8.70 15.54 -15.61
C GLU A 11 -9.64 15.60 -16.81
N ARG A 12 -10.35 14.50 -17.06
CA ARG A 12 -11.32 14.43 -18.16
C ARG A 12 -12.43 15.48 -17.98
N ASP A 13 -12.96 15.61 -16.76
CA ASP A 13 -14.09 16.50 -16.48
C ASP A 13 -13.67 17.98 -16.45
N LEU A 14 -12.36 18.29 -16.29
CA LEU A 14 -11.79 19.64 -16.39
C LEU A 14 -11.37 20.05 -17.82
N ASP A 15 -11.52 19.19 -18.82
CA ASP A 15 -11.18 19.51 -20.20
C ASP A 15 -12.32 20.28 -20.91
N PHE A 16 -12.43 21.58 -20.63
CA PHE A 16 -13.43 22.45 -21.27
C PHE A 16 -12.94 23.92 -21.42
N PRO A 17 -13.53 24.71 -22.34
CA PRO A 17 -12.98 26.01 -22.73
C PRO A 17 -12.78 27.02 -21.58
N ALA A 18 -13.66 27.05 -20.59
CA ALA A 18 -13.55 27.98 -19.47
C ALA A 18 -12.40 27.63 -18.50
N PHE A 19 -12.06 26.34 -18.36
CA PHE A 19 -10.86 25.91 -17.64
C PHE A 19 -9.58 26.33 -18.38
N HIS A 20 -9.54 26.11 -19.70
CA HIS A 20 -8.40 26.52 -20.55
C HIS A 20 -8.19 28.04 -20.63
N LYS A 21 -9.26 28.82 -20.52
CA LYS A 21 -9.21 30.29 -20.46
C LYS A 21 -8.81 30.84 -19.09
N GLY A 22 -8.80 30.00 -18.05
CA GLY A 22 -8.53 30.41 -16.66
C GLY A 22 -9.75 31.01 -15.94
N ASP A 23 -10.94 30.98 -16.55
CA ASP A 23 -12.19 31.42 -15.91
C ASP A 23 -12.63 30.44 -14.80
N VAL A 24 -12.19 29.19 -14.88
CA VAL A 24 -12.31 28.16 -13.83
C VAL A 24 -10.92 27.70 -13.43
N ILE A 25 -10.65 27.71 -12.13
CA ILE A 25 -9.42 27.14 -11.55
C ILE A 25 -9.76 25.92 -10.69
N ALA A 26 -8.83 24.98 -10.65
CA ALA A 26 -8.96 23.76 -9.86
C ALA A 26 -7.83 23.73 -8.83
N GLU A 27 -8.20 23.69 -7.55
CA GLU A 27 -7.24 23.60 -6.45
C GLU A 27 -7.35 22.23 -5.76
N THR A 28 -6.25 21.81 -5.13
CA THR A 28 -6.16 20.57 -4.36
C THR A 28 -5.80 20.95 -2.94
N PHE A 29 -6.56 20.41 -1.98
CA PHE A 29 -6.37 20.67 -0.55
C PHE A 29 -6.08 19.36 0.17
N ASP A 30 -5.23 19.41 1.18
CA ASP A 30 -5.13 18.32 2.14
C ASP A 30 -6.28 18.45 3.13
N THR A 31 -7.18 17.47 3.13
CA THR A 31 -8.39 17.50 3.95
C THR A 31 -8.15 17.00 5.37
N GLY A 32 -7.03 16.33 5.64
CA GLY A 32 -6.80 15.62 6.90
C GLY A 32 -7.72 14.41 7.11
N ILE A 33 -8.57 14.10 6.13
CA ILE A 33 -9.54 12.99 6.18
C ILE A 33 -8.85 11.73 5.63
N PRO A 34 -8.82 10.63 6.39
CA PRO A 34 -8.30 9.36 5.89
C PRO A 34 -8.96 8.94 4.58
N PRO A 35 -8.18 8.46 3.58
CA PRO A 35 -8.75 7.93 2.36
C PRO A 35 -9.50 6.62 2.66
N VAL A 36 -10.47 6.30 1.80
CA VAL A 36 -11.05 4.95 1.78
C VAL A 36 -9.96 3.96 1.38
N VAL A 37 -9.69 2.98 2.24
CA VAL A 37 -8.68 1.95 1.97
C VAL A 37 -9.22 0.96 0.96
N THR A 38 -8.59 0.93 -0.22
CA THR A 38 -8.84 -0.06 -1.27
C THR A 38 -7.59 -0.94 -1.44
N GLY A 39 -7.81 -2.21 -1.80
CA GLY A 39 -6.70 -3.14 -2.01
C GLY A 39 -7.15 -4.59 -2.11
N PHE A 40 -6.19 -5.50 -2.15
CA PHE A 40 -6.46 -6.94 -2.11
C PHE A 40 -6.62 -7.40 -0.66
N LEU A 41 -7.79 -7.94 -0.33
CA LEU A 41 -8.08 -8.47 1.00
C LEU A 41 -7.90 -9.99 0.99
N PHE A 42 -6.96 -10.48 1.80
CA PHE A 42 -6.76 -11.91 1.99
C PHE A 42 -7.87 -12.52 2.85
N ASN A 43 -8.50 -13.59 2.37
CA ASN A 43 -9.39 -14.38 3.22
C ASN A 43 -8.56 -15.25 4.17
N THR A 44 -8.28 -14.73 5.37
CA THR A 44 -7.45 -15.40 6.40
C THR A 44 -8.07 -16.66 7.00
N ARG A 45 -9.33 -16.98 6.65
CA ARG A 45 -9.99 -18.25 6.99
C ARG A 45 -9.45 -19.43 6.17
N LEU A 46 -8.83 -19.16 5.03
CA LEU A 46 -8.15 -20.16 4.22
C LEU A 46 -6.74 -20.40 4.75
N GLN A 47 -6.35 -21.67 4.91
CA GLN A 47 -5.08 -22.04 5.52
C GLN A 47 -3.87 -21.41 4.84
N LYS A 48 -3.84 -21.36 3.50
CA LYS A 48 -2.77 -20.72 2.71
C LYS A 48 -2.57 -19.21 2.97
N PHE A 49 -3.54 -18.54 3.59
CA PHE A 49 -3.47 -17.11 3.92
C PHE A 49 -3.51 -16.84 5.43
N SER A 50 -3.49 -17.88 6.27
CA SER A 50 -3.57 -17.73 7.72
C SER A 50 -2.30 -17.10 8.31
N ASN A 51 -1.13 -17.44 7.74
CA ASN A 51 0.16 -16.92 8.17
C ASN A 51 0.39 -15.46 7.73
N PRO A 52 0.60 -14.50 8.65
CA PRO A 52 0.87 -13.09 8.29
C PRO A 52 2.15 -12.89 7.48
N VAL A 53 3.17 -13.73 7.67
CA VAL A 53 4.44 -13.65 6.94
C VAL A 53 4.24 -13.95 5.46
N VAL A 54 3.38 -14.94 5.14
CA VAL A 54 2.98 -15.26 3.77
C VAL A 54 2.24 -14.09 3.14
N ARG A 55 1.28 -13.49 3.86
CA ARG A 55 0.55 -12.31 3.36
C ARG A 55 1.46 -11.11 3.10
N ARG A 56 2.46 -10.90 3.97
CA ARG A 56 3.49 -9.86 3.77
C ARG A 56 4.25 -10.11 2.46
N ALA A 57 4.74 -11.34 2.24
CA ALA A 57 5.45 -11.68 1.01
C ALA A 57 4.58 -11.50 -0.24
N LEU A 58 3.33 -11.97 -0.22
CA LEU A 58 2.40 -11.77 -1.34
C LEU A 58 2.09 -10.29 -1.60
N GLY A 59 1.96 -9.48 -0.54
CA GLY A 59 1.78 -8.04 -0.65
C GLY A 59 2.97 -7.33 -1.31
N MET A 60 4.19 -7.85 -1.12
CA MET A 60 5.39 -7.32 -1.77
C MET A 60 5.41 -7.58 -3.28
N LEU A 61 4.71 -8.60 -3.77
CA LEU A 61 4.68 -8.95 -5.20
C LEU A 61 3.76 -8.06 -6.03
N TYR A 62 3.00 -7.15 -5.41
CA TYR A 62 2.19 -6.20 -6.14
C TYR A 62 3.03 -5.00 -6.60
N ASP A 63 3.26 -4.93 -7.91
CA ASP A 63 3.92 -3.82 -8.59
C ASP A 63 2.94 -2.65 -8.77
N PHE A 64 2.91 -1.75 -7.78
CA PHE A 64 2.08 -0.55 -7.83
C PHE A 64 2.56 0.44 -8.88
N GLU A 65 3.87 0.61 -9.02
CA GLU A 65 4.47 1.57 -9.95
C GLU A 65 4.08 1.26 -11.40
N TRP A 66 4.13 -0.02 -11.78
CA TRP A 66 3.66 -0.52 -13.06
C TRP A 66 2.16 -0.33 -13.21
N ALA A 67 1.35 -0.70 -12.21
CA ALA A 67 -0.10 -0.57 -12.28
C ALA A 67 -0.53 0.90 -12.43
N ASN A 68 0.07 1.79 -11.63
CA ASN A 68 -0.21 3.22 -11.69
C ASN A 68 0.16 3.79 -13.06
N LYS A 69 1.35 3.47 -13.58
CA LYS A 69 1.80 3.92 -14.89
C LYS A 69 0.92 3.43 -16.04
N ASN A 70 0.59 2.12 -16.06
CA ASN A 70 -0.02 1.50 -17.22
C ASN A 70 -1.56 1.48 -17.19
N LEU A 71 -2.17 1.45 -16.00
CA LEU A 71 -3.62 1.36 -15.84
C LEU A 71 -4.25 2.66 -15.38
N PHE A 72 -3.52 3.50 -14.64
CA PHE A 72 -4.08 4.68 -13.97
C PHE A 72 -3.45 6.02 -14.40
N GLY A 73 -2.67 6.01 -15.49
CA GLY A 73 -2.07 7.22 -16.05
C GLY A 73 -1.04 7.91 -15.14
N GLY A 74 -0.50 7.20 -14.14
CA GLY A 74 0.48 7.72 -13.19
C GLY A 74 -0.10 8.68 -12.14
N LYS A 75 -1.42 8.72 -11.99
CA LYS A 75 -2.12 9.77 -11.21
C LYS A 75 -2.41 9.41 -9.76
N TYR A 76 -2.30 8.14 -9.39
CA TYR A 76 -2.59 7.70 -8.02
C TYR A 76 -1.33 7.71 -7.16
N MET A 77 -1.53 7.85 -5.86
CA MET A 77 -0.51 7.59 -4.85
C MET A 77 -0.82 6.28 -4.13
N ARG A 78 0.21 5.56 -3.72
CA ARG A 78 0.04 4.31 -3.00
C ARG A 78 -0.54 4.58 -1.60
N THR A 79 -1.61 3.88 -1.26
CA THR A 79 -2.08 3.80 0.13
C THR A 79 -1.13 2.92 0.95
N MET A 80 -0.59 3.48 2.03
CA MET A 80 0.40 2.92 2.93
C MET A 80 -0.11 2.83 4.39
N SER A 81 -1.22 3.50 4.72
CA SER A 81 -1.79 3.45 6.07
C SER A 81 -3.30 3.41 6.00
N TYR A 82 -3.92 2.75 6.97
CA TYR A 82 -5.38 2.76 7.14
C TYR A 82 -5.91 4.16 7.49
N TRP A 83 -5.06 5.00 8.08
CA TRP A 83 -5.36 6.38 8.45
C TRP A 83 -4.41 7.37 7.74
N GLN A 84 -4.02 7.07 6.51
CA GLN A 84 -3.13 7.94 5.72
C GLN A 84 -3.71 9.37 5.62
N ASN A 85 -2.85 10.39 5.55
CA ASN A 85 -3.24 11.81 5.49
C ASN A 85 -4.07 12.27 6.70
N SER A 86 -3.85 11.71 7.89
CA SER A 86 -4.49 12.18 9.12
C SER A 86 -3.52 12.09 10.30
N GLU A 87 -3.83 12.81 11.37
CA GLU A 87 -3.08 12.74 12.64
C GLU A 87 -3.10 11.35 13.29
N LEU A 88 -4.03 10.49 12.86
CA LEU A 88 -4.18 9.12 13.37
C LEU A 88 -3.23 8.12 12.67
N SER A 89 -2.42 8.58 11.71
CA SER A 89 -1.52 7.71 10.97
C SER A 89 -0.29 7.33 11.79
N ALA A 90 0.02 6.03 11.85
CA ALA A 90 1.33 5.56 12.32
C ALA A 90 2.46 5.78 11.29
N LEU A 91 2.13 6.20 10.06
CA LEU A 91 3.09 6.31 8.97
C LEU A 91 4.08 7.45 9.23
N GLY A 92 5.36 7.13 9.40
CA GLY A 92 6.40 8.14 9.67
C GLY A 92 6.45 8.61 11.13
N HIS A 93 5.67 8.01 12.01
CA HIS A 93 5.62 8.34 13.43
C HIS A 93 6.06 7.12 14.25
N PRO A 94 7.21 7.19 14.95
CA PRO A 94 7.56 6.18 15.94
C PRO A 94 6.54 6.16 17.06
N ALA A 95 6.20 4.97 17.54
CA ALA A 95 5.26 4.78 18.63
C ALA A 95 5.73 5.55 19.88
N ASP A 96 4.82 6.34 20.45
CA ASP A 96 5.08 7.07 21.68
C ASP A 96 5.01 6.15 22.92
N ASP A 97 5.30 6.68 24.10
CA ASP A 97 5.31 5.88 25.33
C ASP A 97 3.92 5.38 25.74
N ARG A 98 2.86 6.10 25.36
CA ARG A 98 1.48 5.69 25.60
C ARG A 98 1.09 4.53 24.67
N GLU A 99 1.42 4.62 23.39
CA GLU A 99 1.22 3.55 22.41
C GLU A 99 2.00 2.29 22.80
N LYS A 100 3.26 2.43 23.20
CA LYS A 100 4.07 1.31 23.74
C LYS A 100 3.40 0.67 24.96
N ALA A 101 2.89 1.47 25.88
CA ALA A 101 2.19 0.96 27.06
C ALA A 101 0.90 0.19 26.69
N LEU A 102 0.14 0.68 25.70
CA LEU A 102 -1.04 0.00 25.18
C LEU A 102 -0.70 -1.33 24.47
N LEU A 103 0.45 -1.39 23.80
CA LEU A 103 0.89 -2.55 23.03
C LEU A 103 1.69 -3.57 23.86
N ALA A 104 2.16 -3.20 25.05
CA ALA A 104 2.96 -4.07 25.92
C ALA A 104 2.33 -5.45 26.23
N PRO A 105 0.99 -5.59 26.41
CA PRO A 105 0.35 -6.90 26.59
C PRO A 105 0.37 -7.80 25.35
N TYR A 106 0.78 -7.30 24.19
CA TYR A 106 0.70 -7.96 22.89
C TYR A 106 2.08 -8.07 22.21
N PRO A 107 3.08 -8.71 22.84
CA PRO A 107 4.43 -8.75 22.32
C PRO A 107 4.48 -9.40 20.94
N GLY A 108 5.24 -8.80 20.02
CA GLY A 108 5.43 -9.29 18.65
C GLY A 108 4.20 -9.17 17.73
N ARG A 109 3.10 -8.54 18.17
CA ARG A 109 1.93 -8.30 17.30
C ARG A 109 2.14 -7.16 16.31
N VAL A 110 2.93 -6.16 16.69
CA VAL A 110 3.30 -5.04 15.82
C VAL A 110 4.75 -5.23 15.38
N PRO A 111 5.05 -5.28 14.06
CA PRO A 111 6.41 -5.34 13.56
C PRO A 111 7.28 -4.17 14.05
N ALA A 112 8.58 -4.40 14.22
CA ALA A 112 9.51 -3.37 14.69
C ALA A 112 9.54 -2.14 13.76
N ASP A 113 9.52 -2.39 12.45
CA ASP A 113 9.47 -1.35 11.40
C ASP A 113 8.13 -0.57 11.39
N VAL A 114 7.08 -1.09 12.00
CA VAL A 114 5.84 -0.33 12.21
C VAL A 114 5.91 0.46 13.52
N MET A 115 6.49 -0.13 14.58
CA MET A 115 6.71 0.56 15.86
C MET A 115 7.65 1.77 15.73
N ASP A 116 8.59 1.75 14.81
CA ASP A 116 9.51 2.86 14.54
C ASP A 116 8.99 3.84 13.47
N GLY A 117 7.82 3.58 12.87
CA GLY A 117 7.21 4.40 11.83
C GLY A 117 7.91 4.34 10.46
N THR A 118 8.88 3.45 10.27
CA THR A 118 9.71 3.37 9.06
C THR A 118 9.14 2.47 7.97
N TRP A 119 8.18 1.61 8.32
CA TRP A 119 7.56 0.68 7.38
C TRP A 119 6.94 1.41 6.20
N ARG A 120 7.22 0.92 5.00
CA ARG A 120 6.61 1.33 3.74
C ARG A 120 6.34 0.07 2.91
N PRO A 121 5.31 0.06 2.04
CA PRO A 121 5.23 -0.98 1.02
C PRO A 121 6.47 -0.92 0.13
N PRO A 122 6.92 -2.04 -0.46
CA PRO A 122 8.02 -2.01 -1.41
C PRO A 122 7.71 -1.08 -2.58
N VAL A 123 8.70 -0.28 -2.96
CA VAL A 123 8.70 0.48 -4.21
C VAL A 123 9.43 -0.36 -5.23
N THR A 124 8.75 -0.71 -6.32
CA THR A 124 9.32 -1.48 -7.41
C THR A 124 9.92 -0.56 -8.48
N ASP A 125 10.68 -1.13 -9.42
CA ASP A 125 11.15 -0.39 -10.61
C ASP A 125 10.07 -0.14 -11.68
N GLY A 126 8.84 -0.64 -11.48
CA GLY A 126 7.71 -0.48 -12.39
C GLY A 126 7.87 -1.21 -13.73
N SER A 127 8.81 -2.15 -13.85
CA SER A 127 9.01 -2.97 -15.04
C SER A 127 8.02 -4.13 -15.17
N GLY A 128 7.35 -4.50 -14.08
CA GLY A 128 6.59 -5.75 -13.96
C GLY A 128 7.48 -6.99 -13.75
N GLN A 129 8.80 -6.84 -13.66
CA GLN A 129 9.77 -7.93 -13.49
C GLN A 129 10.87 -7.60 -12.48
N ASP A 130 10.55 -6.83 -11.42
CA ASP A 130 11.52 -6.44 -10.39
C ASP A 130 12.06 -7.68 -9.64
N ARG A 131 13.25 -8.12 -10.05
CA ARG A 131 13.92 -9.30 -9.49
C ARG A 131 14.33 -9.11 -8.03
N LYS A 132 14.56 -7.87 -7.57
CA LYS A 132 14.98 -7.61 -6.19
C LYS A 132 13.82 -7.86 -5.24
N VAL A 133 12.65 -7.30 -5.55
CA VAL A 133 11.44 -7.48 -4.75
C VAL A 133 10.96 -8.93 -4.82
N LEU A 134 11.00 -9.55 -6.00
CA LEU A 134 10.66 -10.97 -6.17
C LEU A 134 11.57 -11.88 -5.33
N LYS A 135 12.88 -11.65 -5.34
CA LYS A 135 13.85 -12.42 -4.55
C LYS A 135 13.58 -12.28 -3.05
N ALA A 136 13.30 -11.07 -2.57
CA ALA A 136 12.99 -10.83 -1.16
C ALA A 136 11.70 -11.53 -0.71
N ALA A 137 10.64 -11.45 -1.52
CA ALA A 137 9.38 -12.17 -1.26
C ALA A 137 9.59 -13.70 -1.29
N PHE A 138 10.37 -14.21 -2.25
CA PHE A 138 10.73 -15.62 -2.34
C PHE A 138 11.44 -16.12 -1.08
N ASP A 139 12.43 -15.37 -0.59
CA ASP A 139 13.17 -15.74 0.63
C ASP A 139 12.25 -15.79 1.86
N ILE A 140 11.29 -14.87 1.97
CA ILE A 140 10.28 -14.86 3.04
C ILE A 140 9.37 -16.08 2.94
N LEU A 141 8.87 -16.41 1.75
CA LEU A 141 8.00 -17.58 1.55
C LEU A 141 8.76 -18.88 1.87
N LYS A 142 10.02 -18.99 1.43
CA LYS A 142 10.88 -20.14 1.75
C LYS A 142 11.08 -20.27 3.27
N GLY A 143 11.32 -19.16 3.96
CA GLY A 143 11.39 -19.12 5.42
C GLY A 143 10.10 -19.54 6.13
N ALA A 144 8.95 -19.41 5.45
CA ALA A 144 7.65 -19.88 5.92
C ALA A 144 7.33 -21.34 5.52
N GLY A 145 8.29 -22.07 4.94
CA GLY A 145 8.17 -23.49 4.59
C GLY A 145 7.76 -23.77 3.14
N TYR A 146 7.55 -22.74 2.32
CA TYR A 146 7.20 -22.94 0.91
C TYR A 146 8.40 -23.48 0.13
N THR A 147 8.13 -24.29 -0.89
CA THR A 147 9.16 -24.91 -1.72
C THR A 147 8.96 -24.61 -3.20
N LEU A 148 10.06 -24.51 -3.96
CA LEU A 148 10.01 -24.33 -5.41
C LEU A 148 10.20 -25.69 -6.06
N GLN A 149 9.18 -26.16 -6.79
CA GLN A 149 9.22 -27.39 -7.56
C GLN A 149 8.68 -27.12 -8.96
N ASP A 150 9.47 -27.48 -9.99
CA ASP A 150 9.09 -27.34 -11.41
C ASP A 150 8.61 -25.92 -11.80
N GLY A 151 9.20 -24.89 -11.18
CA GLY A 151 8.84 -23.49 -11.42
C GLY A 151 7.58 -23.00 -10.68
N ALA A 152 6.94 -23.85 -9.87
CA ALA A 152 5.81 -23.50 -9.03
C ALA A 152 6.24 -23.39 -7.56
N MET A 153 5.73 -22.36 -6.87
CA MET A 153 5.88 -22.23 -5.42
C MET A 153 4.75 -23.00 -4.72
N LEU A 154 5.08 -24.10 -4.06
CA LEU A 154 4.15 -24.98 -3.37
C LEU A 154 4.06 -24.64 -1.88
N ASP A 155 2.87 -24.76 -1.30
CA ASP A 155 2.66 -24.61 0.13
C ASP A 155 3.25 -25.79 0.92
N PRO A 156 3.50 -25.62 2.24
CA PRO A 156 4.07 -26.66 3.11
C PRO A 156 3.14 -27.86 3.34
#